data_AF-A0A925XSA2-F1
#
_entry.id   AF-A0A925XSA2-F1
#
_cell.length_a   1.000
_cell.length_b   1.000
_cell.length_c   1.000
_cell.angle_alpha   90.00
_cell.angle_beta   90.00
_cell.angle_gamma   90.00
#
_symmetry.space_group_name_H-M   'P 1'
#
loop_
_entity.id
_entity.type
_entity.pdbx_description
1 polymer ?
#
loop_
_entity_poly.entity_id
_entity_poly.type
_entity_poly.pdbx_seq_one_letter_code
_entity_poly.pdbx_strand_id
1 'polypeptide(L)'
;MNPYYDSSKRHHTPSGFRNTADTRDNTTGDFLRWQRERWRLEVPPPRADLSAVAPDLSFIQNNRSAFAATYIGHATVLVQLGGINILTDPHFSQRAFPVQFAGPQRWQPPGVAVADLPHIDVVVVSHNHYDHL
;
A
#
# COMPACT_ATOMS: atom_id res chain seq x y z
N MET A 1 -15.94 -28.68 15.81
CA MET A 1 -16.90 -28.79 14.69
C MET A 1 -17.21 -27.38 14.23
N ASN A 2 -17.18 -27.07 12.93
CA ASN A 2 -17.44 -25.71 12.44
C ASN A 2 -18.91 -25.32 12.70
N PRO A 3 -19.21 -24.33 13.56
CA PRO A 3 -20.59 -23.94 13.87
C PRO A 3 -21.33 -23.31 12.67
N TYR A 4 -20.59 -22.93 11.63
CA TYR A 4 -21.12 -22.35 10.40
C TYR A 4 -21.23 -23.37 9.27
N TYR A 5 -21.07 -24.67 9.52
CA TYR A 5 -21.14 -25.68 8.45
C TYR A 5 -22.46 -25.59 7.67
N ASP A 6 -22.36 -25.54 6.35
CA ASP A 6 -23.50 -25.47 5.43
C ASP A 6 -23.11 -26.19 4.13
N SER A 7 -23.67 -27.38 3.91
CA SER A 7 -23.37 -28.21 2.73
C SER A 7 -23.80 -27.57 1.41
N SER A 8 -24.70 -26.58 1.43
CA SER A 8 -25.10 -25.83 0.24
C SER A 8 -24.06 -24.78 -0.19
N LYS A 9 -23.16 -24.38 0.72
CA LYS A 9 -22.12 -23.38 0.47
C LYS A 9 -20.76 -24.05 0.32
N ARG A 10 -20.21 -24.02 -0.90
CA ARG A 10 -18.92 -24.67 -1.21
C ARG A 10 -17.75 -24.25 -0.31
N HIS A 11 -17.79 -23.07 0.32
CA HIS A 11 -16.75 -22.55 1.22
C HIS A 11 -16.95 -22.90 2.70
N HIS A 12 -18.08 -23.50 3.10
CA HIS A 12 -18.37 -23.89 4.49
C HIS A 12 -18.10 -25.39 4.67
N THR A 13 -16.92 -25.77 5.15
CA THR A 13 -16.55 -27.17 5.36
C THR A 13 -16.85 -27.61 6.80
N PRO A 14 -16.95 -28.93 7.07
CA PRO A 14 -17.15 -29.43 8.45
C PRO A 14 -16.03 -29.02 9.43
N SER A 15 -14.83 -28.75 8.91
CA SER A 15 -13.63 -28.39 9.68
C SER A 15 -13.28 -26.90 9.64
N GLY A 16 -13.97 -26.08 8.84
CA GLY A 16 -13.70 -24.63 8.76
C GLY A 16 -14.18 -24.02 7.45
N PHE A 17 -13.36 -23.14 6.87
CA PHE A 17 -13.67 -22.48 5.62
C PHE A 17 -12.62 -22.78 4.55
N ARG A 18 -13.02 -22.72 3.28
CA ARG A 18 -12.09 -22.80 2.14
C ARG A 18 -12.44 -21.75 1.10
N ASN A 19 -11.44 -21.27 0.36
CA ASN A 19 -11.68 -20.38 -0.78
C ASN A 19 -12.49 -21.12 -1.86
N THR A 20 -13.44 -20.42 -2.49
CA THR A 20 -14.25 -20.99 -3.59
C THR A 20 -13.55 -20.94 -4.94
N ALA A 21 -12.61 -20.01 -5.10
CA ALA A 21 -11.70 -19.96 -6.23
C ALA A 21 -10.47 -20.82 -5.92
N ASP A 22 -9.89 -21.44 -6.96
CA ASP A 22 -8.59 -22.09 -6.84
C ASP A 22 -7.53 -21.03 -6.51
N THR A 23 -7.24 -20.90 -5.21
CA THR A 23 -6.08 -20.16 -4.75
C THR A 23 -4.95 -21.17 -4.61
N ARG A 24 -3.95 -21.10 -5.50
CA ARG A 24 -2.71 -21.85 -5.31
C ARG A 24 -2.08 -21.40 -4.00
N ASP A 25 -1.87 -22.34 -3.09
CA ASP A 25 -1.04 -22.09 -1.93
C ASP A 25 0.40 -21.88 -2.41
N ASN A 26 0.94 -20.67 -2.20
CA ASN A 26 2.32 -20.37 -2.55
C ASN A 26 3.24 -21.14 -1.59
N THR A 27 4.16 -21.92 -2.16
CA THR A 27 5.18 -22.66 -1.42
C THR A 27 6.47 -21.86 -1.30
N THR A 28 7.38 -22.28 -0.41
CA THR A 28 8.74 -21.72 -0.32
C THR A 28 9.51 -21.81 -1.65
N GLY A 29 9.25 -22.85 -2.45
CA GLY A 29 9.84 -22.99 -3.79
C GLY A 29 9.35 -21.93 -4.78
N ASP A 30 8.12 -21.46 -4.61
CA ASP A 30 7.53 -20.41 -5.44
C ASP A 30 8.17 -19.06 -5.11
N PHE A 31 8.46 -18.81 -3.83
CA PHE A 31 9.22 -17.64 -3.38
C PHE A 31 10.64 -17.61 -3.98
N LEU A 32 11.39 -18.72 -3.89
CA LEU A 32 12.74 -18.81 -4.45
C LEU A 32 12.75 -18.62 -5.97
N ARG A 33 11.74 -19.20 -6.66
CA ARG A 33 11.57 -19.01 -8.10
C ARG A 33 11.27 -17.55 -8.44
N TRP A 34 10.33 -16.90 -7.75
CA TRP A 34 10.03 -15.48 -7.92
C TRP A 34 11.27 -14.61 -7.69
N GLN A 35 12.06 -14.88 -6.65
CA GLN A 35 13.27 -14.10 -6.34
C GLN A 35 14.29 -14.22 -7.48
N ARG A 36 14.50 -15.43 -8.00
CA ARG A 36 15.38 -15.68 -9.14
C ARG A 36 14.87 -15.01 -10.43
N GLU A 37 13.56 -15.03 -10.67
CA GLU A 37 12.93 -14.33 -11.80
C GLU A 37 13.13 -12.82 -11.67
N ARG A 38 12.86 -12.24 -10.50
CA ARG A 38 13.13 -10.82 -10.20
C ARG A 38 14.58 -10.42 -10.41
N TRP A 39 15.54 -11.26 -10.02
CA TRP A 39 16.96 -10.97 -10.26
C TRP A 39 17.37 -11.05 -11.73
N ARG A 40 16.63 -11.80 -12.55
CA ARG A 40 16.85 -11.90 -13.99
C ARG A 40 16.08 -10.85 -14.79
N LEU A 41 15.03 -10.28 -14.20
CA LEU A 41 14.29 -9.16 -14.78
C LEU A 41 15.14 -7.90 -14.69
N GLU A 42 15.74 -7.52 -15.82
CA GLU A 42 16.21 -6.16 -16.02
C GLU A 42 14.97 -5.26 -16.09
N VAL A 43 14.59 -4.66 -14.95
CA VAL A 43 13.57 -3.60 -14.94
C VAL A 43 14.27 -2.34 -15.41
N PRO A 44 14.02 -1.86 -16.64
CA PRO A 44 14.64 -0.64 -17.11
C PRO A 44 14.24 0.49 -16.16
N PRO A 45 15.15 1.45 -15.89
CA PRO A 45 14.80 2.59 -15.08
C PRO A 45 13.57 3.29 -15.68
N PRO A 46 12.71 3.89 -14.85
CA PRO A 46 11.56 4.64 -15.31
C PRO A 46 11.99 5.66 -16.37
N ARG A 47 11.32 5.62 -17.53
CA ARG A 47 11.62 6.52 -18.67
C ARG A 47 11.03 7.91 -18.49
N ALA A 48 10.11 8.08 -17.52
CA ALA A 48 9.48 9.35 -17.22
C ALA A 48 10.42 10.20 -16.35
N ASP A 49 10.30 11.53 -16.49
CA ASP A 49 10.87 12.45 -15.54
C ASP A 49 10.20 12.24 -14.17
N LEU A 50 11.00 11.85 -13.18
CA LEU A 50 10.57 11.63 -11.81
C LEU A 50 11.04 12.75 -10.89
N SER A 51 11.33 13.93 -11.44
CA SER A 51 11.75 15.08 -10.64
C SER A 51 10.70 15.37 -9.57
N ALA A 52 11.18 15.43 -8.33
CA ALA A 52 10.32 15.76 -7.19
C ALA A 52 9.82 17.19 -7.34
N VAL A 53 8.51 17.37 -7.20
CA VAL A 53 7.89 18.69 -7.09
C VAL A 53 7.89 19.06 -5.61
N ALA A 54 8.46 20.21 -5.27
CA ALA A 54 8.44 20.69 -3.90
C ALA A 54 6.98 20.92 -3.45
N PRO A 55 6.55 20.35 -2.32
CA PRO A 55 5.19 20.53 -1.84
C PRO A 55 4.98 21.95 -1.29
N ASP A 56 3.80 22.52 -1.51
CA ASP A 56 3.35 23.71 -0.79
C ASP A 56 2.91 23.31 0.63
N LEU A 57 3.90 23.24 1.55
CA LEU A 57 3.65 22.83 2.93
C LEU A 57 2.72 23.80 3.66
N SER A 58 2.80 25.09 3.35
CA SER A 58 1.93 26.09 3.97
C SER A 58 0.46 25.83 3.60
N PHE A 59 0.19 25.58 2.31
CA PHE A 59 -1.13 25.18 1.85
C PHE A 59 -1.58 23.87 2.50
N ILE A 60 -0.76 22.82 2.43
CA ILE A 60 -1.12 21.49 2.97
C ILE A 60 -1.47 21.54 4.46
N GLN A 61 -0.68 22.25 5.26
CA GLN A 61 -0.86 22.31 6.71
C GLN A 61 -2.06 23.19 7.13
N ASN A 62 -2.35 24.23 6.36
CA ASN A 62 -3.35 25.25 6.72
C ASN A 62 -4.64 25.19 5.91
N ASN A 63 -4.74 24.34 4.88
CA ASN A 63 -5.95 24.18 4.10
C ASN A 63 -7.09 23.62 4.98
N ARG A 64 -8.22 24.33 5.01
CA ARG A 64 -9.43 23.96 5.78
C ARG A 64 -10.69 23.95 4.95
N SER A 65 -10.63 24.36 3.69
CA SER A 65 -11.82 24.61 2.87
C SER A 65 -11.68 24.19 1.41
N ALA A 66 -10.47 24.25 0.84
CA ALA A 66 -10.24 23.86 -0.53
C ALA A 66 -10.25 22.33 -0.65
N PHE A 67 -10.94 21.83 -1.68
CA PHE A 67 -10.81 20.44 -2.10
C PHE A 67 -9.46 20.24 -2.76
N ALA A 68 -8.61 19.41 -2.17
CA ALA A 68 -7.27 19.16 -2.65
C ALA A 68 -6.90 17.68 -2.52
N ALA A 69 -6.06 17.21 -3.44
CA ALA A 69 -5.43 15.91 -3.37
C ALA A 69 -3.93 16.09 -3.60
N THR A 70 -3.13 15.71 -2.61
CA THR A 70 -1.67 15.74 -2.67
C THR A 70 -1.16 14.32 -2.82
N TYR A 71 -0.56 14.03 -3.97
CA TYR A 71 0.11 12.76 -4.22
C TYR A 71 1.45 12.72 -3.46
N ILE A 72 1.57 11.83 -2.48
CA ILE A 72 2.77 11.67 -1.65
C ILE A 72 3.66 10.57 -2.24
N GLY A 73 3.08 9.51 -2.80
CA GLY A 73 3.81 8.46 -3.52
C GLY A 73 3.13 7.09 -3.42
N HIS A 74 3.28 6.28 -4.46
CA HIS A 74 2.64 4.96 -4.57
C HIS A 74 1.11 5.06 -4.45
N ALA A 75 0.49 4.43 -3.46
CA ALA A 75 -0.94 4.56 -3.17
C ALA A 75 -1.23 5.63 -2.10
N THR A 76 -0.20 6.32 -1.59
CA THR A 76 -0.35 7.34 -0.56
C THR A 76 -0.76 8.68 -1.15
N VAL A 77 -2.00 9.06 -0.89
CA VAL A 77 -2.59 10.36 -1.22
C VAL A 77 -3.18 10.99 0.03
N LEU A 78 -2.84 12.25 0.28
CA LEU A 78 -3.54 13.10 1.24
C LEU A 78 -4.69 13.81 0.52
N VAL A 79 -5.91 13.52 0.93
CA VAL A 79 -7.13 14.16 0.43
C VAL A 79 -7.65 15.12 1.49
N GLN A 80 -7.84 16.37 1.12
CA GLN A 80 -8.40 17.41 1.98
C GLN A 80 -9.77 17.81 1.44
N LEU A 81 -10.83 17.62 2.24
CA LEU A 81 -12.20 17.93 1.82
C LEU A 81 -13.03 18.41 3.01
N GLY A 82 -13.66 19.58 2.88
CA GLY A 82 -14.54 20.11 3.94
C GLY A 82 -13.86 20.25 5.32
N GLY A 83 -12.55 20.52 5.34
CA GLY A 83 -11.75 20.62 6.56
C GLY A 83 -11.27 19.29 7.15
N ILE A 84 -11.61 18.16 6.50
CA ILE A 84 -11.19 16.81 6.89
C ILE A 84 -9.96 16.41 6.08
N ASN A 85 -8.95 15.87 6.74
CA ASN A 85 -7.74 15.32 6.14
C ASN A 85 -7.79 13.78 6.16
N ILE A 86 -7.84 13.18 4.98
CA ILE A 86 -7.90 11.73 4.76
C ILE A 86 -6.57 11.28 4.14
N LEU A 87 -5.91 10.30 4.77
CA LEU A 87 -4.68 9.70 4.25
C LEU A 87 -4.96 8.28 3.76
N THR A 88 -4.64 8.01 2.51
CA THR A 88 -4.81 6.67 1.89
C THR A 88 -3.50 5.88 1.97
N ASP A 89 -3.59 4.57 2.20
CA ASP A 89 -2.52 3.56 2.10
C ASP A 89 -1.11 4.13 2.45
N PRO A 90 -0.88 4.55 3.71
CA PRO A 90 0.28 5.33 4.08
C PRO A 90 1.58 4.51 4.02
N HIS A 91 2.45 4.81 3.06
CA HIS A 91 3.73 4.12 2.88
C HIS A 91 4.91 5.11 2.83
N PHE A 92 5.50 5.36 4.00
CA PHE A 92 6.61 6.31 4.18
C PHE A 92 7.97 5.65 4.38
N SER A 93 8.03 4.33 4.57
CA SER A 93 9.28 3.61 4.75
C SER A 93 10.08 3.55 3.45
N GLN A 94 11.35 3.15 3.55
CA GLN A 94 12.22 3.00 2.37
C GLN A 94 11.90 1.72 1.59
N ARG A 95 11.36 0.70 2.26
CA ARG A 95 11.09 -0.61 1.67
C ARG A 95 9.74 -1.16 2.10
N ALA A 96 9.01 -1.69 1.11
CA ALA A 96 7.77 -2.45 1.29
C ALA A 96 8.10 -3.91 1.68
N PHE A 97 8.62 -4.09 2.89
CA PHE A 97 9.04 -5.39 3.40
C PHE A 97 9.14 -5.38 4.94
N PRO A 98 9.01 -6.54 5.63
CA PRO A 98 9.10 -6.58 7.10
C PRO A 98 10.42 -6.06 7.68
N VAL A 99 11.49 -6.06 6.89
CA VAL A 99 12.83 -5.59 7.28
C VAL A 99 13.36 -4.57 6.28
N GLN A 100 14.12 -3.58 6.76
CA GLN A 100 14.59 -2.47 5.91
C GLN A 100 15.87 -2.77 5.11
N PHE A 101 16.52 -3.92 5.35
CA PHE A 101 17.72 -4.35 4.61
C PHE A 101 17.42 -5.23 3.38
N ALA A 102 16.17 -5.65 3.19
CA ALA A 102 15.77 -6.53 2.10
C ALA A 102 14.39 -6.14 1.53
N GLY A 103 14.07 -6.66 0.35
CA GLY A 103 12.79 -6.42 -0.31
C GLY A 103 12.75 -5.17 -1.21
N PRO A 104 11.59 -4.90 -1.84
CA PRO A 104 11.42 -3.80 -2.78
C PRO A 104 11.73 -2.45 -2.13
N GLN A 105 12.60 -1.66 -2.76
CA GLN A 105 12.90 -0.30 -2.35
C GLN A 105 12.09 0.68 -3.19
N ARG A 106 11.63 1.76 -2.58
CA ARG A 106 11.04 2.88 -3.31
C ARG A 106 12.07 3.58 -4.20
N TRP A 107 11.62 4.09 -5.33
CA TRP A 107 12.47 4.82 -6.28
C TRP A 107 12.65 6.31 -5.94
N GLN A 108 11.63 6.93 -5.35
CA GLN A 108 11.60 8.36 -5.01
C GLN A 108 11.20 8.51 -3.55
N PRO A 109 11.77 9.46 -2.78
CA PRO A 109 11.32 9.77 -1.42
C PRO A 109 9.84 10.17 -1.39
N PRO A 110 9.17 10.16 -0.23
CA PRO A 110 7.81 10.67 -0.13
C PRO A 110 7.78 12.16 -0.53
N GLY A 111 6.75 12.57 -1.26
CA GLY A 111 6.58 13.97 -1.68
C GLY A 111 6.31 14.92 -0.52
N VAL A 112 5.88 14.41 0.64
CA VAL A 112 5.69 15.14 1.90
C VAL A 112 6.22 14.25 3.02
N ALA A 113 7.04 14.78 3.93
CA ALA A 113 7.50 14.01 5.08
C ALA A 113 6.35 13.78 6.07
N VAL A 114 6.38 12.66 6.81
CA VAL A 114 5.36 12.36 7.84
C VAL A 114 5.22 13.52 8.84
N ALA A 115 6.33 14.13 9.24
CA ALA A 115 6.36 15.24 10.18
C ALA A 115 5.73 16.54 9.65
N ASP A 116 5.61 16.67 8.32
CA ASP A 116 5.05 17.86 7.68
C ASP A 116 3.56 17.71 7.37
N LEU A 117 2.96 16.55 7.64
CA LEU A 117 1.53 16.32 7.45
C LEU A 117 0.68 17.16 8.40
N PRO A 118 -0.51 17.61 7.98
CA PRO A 118 -1.49 18.15 8.90
C PRO A 118 -2.02 17.05 9.83
N HIS A 119 -2.84 17.44 10.81
CA HIS A 119 -3.63 16.48 11.57
C HIS A 119 -4.44 15.59 10.62
N ILE A 120 -4.28 14.26 10.71
CA ILE A 120 -5.01 13.30 9.88
C ILE A 120 -6.22 12.80 10.65
N ASP A 121 -7.41 13.00 10.09
CA ASP A 121 -8.67 12.62 10.72
C ASP A 121 -9.06 11.18 10.39
N VAL A 122 -8.73 10.73 9.17
CA VAL A 122 -9.07 9.40 8.67
C VAL A 122 -7.88 8.79 7.95
N VAL A 123 -7.59 7.52 8.25
CA VAL A 123 -6.68 6.69 7.45
C VAL A 123 -7.50 5.61 6.76
N VAL A 124 -7.34 5.50 5.44
CA VAL A 124 -7.98 4.48 4.61
C VAL A 124 -6.92 3.48 4.20
N VAL A 125 -7.09 2.23 4.64
CA VAL A 125 -6.24 1.11 4.24
C VAL A 125 -7.05 0.20 3.33
N SER A 126 -6.59 0.03 2.10
CA SER A 126 -7.28 -0.78 1.09
C SER A 126 -7.11 -2.28 1.34
N HIS A 127 -5.90 -2.72 1.73
CA HIS A 127 -5.58 -4.12 2.02
C HIS A 127 -4.26 -4.24 2.81
N ASN A 128 -3.93 -5.47 3.24
CA ASN A 128 -2.79 -5.76 4.11
C ASN A 128 -1.54 -6.24 3.34
N HIS A 129 -1.07 -5.44 2.37
CA HIS A 129 0.25 -5.62 1.77
C HIS A 129 1.22 -4.54 2.27
N TYR A 130 2.52 -4.85 2.30
CA TYR A 130 3.56 -3.98 2.89
C TYR A 130 3.75 -2.62 2.21
N ASP A 131 3.28 -2.45 0.98
CA ASP A 131 3.26 -1.19 0.24
C ASP A 131 1.98 -0.36 0.46
N HIS A 132 1.01 -0.90 1.21
CA HIS A 132 -0.27 -0.26 1.56
C HIS A 132 -0.48 -0.11 3.08
N LEU A 133 0.54 -0.41 3.88
CA LEU A 133 0.54 -0.34 5.35
C LEU A 133 1.88 0.21 5.89
#